data_AF-A0A529N861-F1
#
_entry.id   AF-A0A529N861-F1
#
_cell.length_a   1.000
_cell.length_b   1.000
_cell.length_c   1.000
_cell.angle_alpha   90.00
_cell.angle_beta   90.00
_cell.angle_gamma   90.00
#
_symmetry.space_group_name_H-M   'P 1'
#
loop_
_entity.id
_entity.type
_entity.pdbx_description
1 polymer ?
#
loop_
_entity_poly.entity_id
_entity_poly.type
_entity_poly.pdbx_seq_one_letter_code
_entity_poly.pdbx_strand_id
1 'polypeptide(L)'
;GLSEKWLGHAPASKKELAGSGKSAVGFDQVDIERATAYAAGQADITLRLWQVLKPRLAAKGLVSVYERLERPLVPVLARMEQRGIS
;
A
#
# COMPACT_ATOMS: atom_id res chain seq x y z
N GLY A 1 -5.56 6.50 -8.74
CA GLY A 1 -5.25 5.48 -7.67
C GLY A 1 -6.22 5.57 -6.50
N LEU A 2 -6.12 4.71 -5.47
CA LEU A 2 -7.02 4.78 -4.28
C LEU A 2 -6.96 6.17 -3.60
N SER A 3 -5.75 6.69 -3.39
CA SER A 3 -5.52 8.03 -2.81
C SER A 3 -6.19 9.14 -3.61
N GLU A 4 -6.05 9.13 -4.93
CA GLU A 4 -6.66 10.14 -5.81
C GLU A 4 -8.20 10.09 -5.74
N LYS A 5 -8.78 8.88 -5.78
CA LYS A 5 -10.24 8.71 -5.73
C LYS A 5 -10.86 9.19 -4.43
N TRP A 6 -10.21 8.94 -3.29
CA TRP A 6 -10.79 9.16 -1.97
C TRP A 6 -10.27 10.40 -1.25
N LEU A 7 -9.07 10.86 -1.59
CA LEU A 7 -8.39 11.98 -0.93
C LEU A 7 -8.08 13.13 -1.91
N GLY A 8 -8.35 12.97 -3.21
CA GLY A 8 -7.97 13.97 -4.23
C GLY A 8 -6.47 14.19 -4.34
N HIS A 9 -5.66 13.25 -3.82
CA HIS A 9 -4.21 13.39 -3.68
C HIS A 9 -3.49 12.33 -4.51
N ALA A 10 -2.61 12.77 -5.41
CA ALA A 10 -1.73 11.90 -6.17
C ALA A 10 -0.41 11.68 -5.39
N PRO A 11 -0.15 10.47 -4.86
CA PRO A 11 1.12 10.16 -4.21
C PRO A 11 2.28 10.23 -5.19
N ALA A 12 3.46 10.61 -4.67
CA ALA A 12 4.72 10.44 -5.39
C ALA A 12 4.89 8.98 -5.83
N SER A 13 5.35 8.76 -7.05
CA SER A 13 5.54 7.42 -7.60
C SER A 13 6.92 6.86 -7.26
N LYS A 14 7.03 5.53 -7.13
CA LYS A 14 8.35 4.88 -6.99
C LYS A 14 9.27 5.20 -8.17
N LYS A 15 8.68 5.42 -9.36
CA LYS A 15 9.41 5.80 -10.57
C LYS A 15 10.03 7.20 -10.48
N GLU A 16 9.34 8.17 -9.88
CA GLU A 16 9.93 9.48 -9.58
C GLU A 16 11.08 9.38 -8.57
N LEU A 17 10.99 8.42 -7.64
CA LEU A 17 12.00 8.22 -6.62
C LEU A 17 13.26 7.53 -7.17
N ALA A 18 13.09 6.37 -7.81
CA ALA A 18 14.14 5.43 -8.15
C ALA A 18 14.41 5.31 -9.66
N GLY A 19 13.75 6.11 -10.50
CA GLY A 19 13.89 6.07 -11.96
C GLY A 19 13.10 4.96 -12.63
N SER A 20 13.37 4.72 -13.92
CA SER A 20 12.69 3.70 -14.71
C SER A 20 13.59 3.06 -15.76
N GLY A 21 13.23 1.84 -16.17
CA GLY A 21 13.96 1.10 -17.20
C GLY A 21 15.28 0.56 -16.66
N LYS A 22 16.26 0.38 -17.54
CA LYS A 22 17.57 -0.21 -17.20
C LYS A 22 18.40 0.64 -16.23
N SER A 23 18.09 1.93 -16.09
CA SER A 23 18.79 2.85 -15.18
C SER A 23 18.08 3.05 -13.84
N ALA A 24 17.00 2.31 -13.57
CA ALA A 24 16.34 2.37 -12.27
C ALA A 24 17.26 1.82 -11.18
N VAL A 25 17.33 2.52 -10.06
CA VAL A 25 18.14 2.12 -8.89
C VAL A 25 17.29 1.35 -7.87
N GLY A 26 17.96 0.58 -7.01
CA GLY A 26 17.32 -0.04 -5.86
C GLY A 26 16.82 1.01 -4.85
N PHE A 27 15.81 0.68 -4.05
CA PHE A 27 15.33 1.61 -3.01
C PHE A 27 16.40 1.86 -1.93
N ASP A 28 17.26 0.88 -1.71
CA ASP A 28 18.46 0.93 -0.87
C ASP A 28 19.55 1.89 -1.37
N GLN A 29 19.47 2.31 -2.64
CA GLN A 29 20.41 3.24 -3.27
C GLN A 29 19.85 4.67 -3.40
N VAL A 30 18.61 4.88 -2.96
CA VAL A 30 17.99 6.21 -2.93
C VAL A 30 18.53 6.97 -1.73
N ASP A 31 18.75 8.28 -1.92
CA ASP A 31 19.05 9.20 -0.82
C ASP A 31 18.06 9.04 0.35
N ILE A 32 18.58 9.03 1.58
CA ILE A 32 17.79 8.71 2.78
C ILE A 32 16.69 9.73 3.03
N GLU A 33 16.89 11.02 2.75
CA GLU A 33 15.87 12.04 2.96
C GLU A 33 14.71 11.84 1.99
N ARG A 34 15.04 11.59 0.71
CA ARG A 34 14.03 11.29 -0.32
C ARG A 34 13.28 10.00 -0.03
N ALA A 35 13.98 8.94 0.37
CA ALA A 35 13.38 7.66 0.75
C ALA A 35 12.44 7.83 1.95
N THR A 36 12.85 8.62 2.95
CA THR A 36 12.06 8.92 4.14
C THR A 36 10.80 9.69 3.79
N ALA A 37 10.91 10.77 3.02
CA ALA A 37 9.75 11.56 2.59
C ALA A 37 8.74 10.72 1.80
N TYR A 38 9.24 9.88 0.89
CA TYR A 38 8.40 8.94 0.15
C TYR A 38 7.68 7.95 1.08
N ALA A 39 8.42 7.26 1.95
CA ALA A 39 7.87 6.23 2.84
C ALA A 39 6.86 6.82 3.83
N ALA A 40 7.18 7.97 4.43
CA ALA A 40 6.29 8.69 5.32
C ALA A 40 4.99 9.11 4.60
N GLY A 41 5.10 9.61 3.37
CA GLY A 41 3.93 9.95 2.55
C GLY A 41 3.04 8.73 2.27
N GLN A 42 3.61 7.57 1.95
CA GLN A 42 2.84 6.33 1.78
C GLN A 42 2.13 5.90 3.07
N ALA A 43 2.80 6.03 4.22
CA ALA A 43 2.21 5.71 5.52
C ALA A 43 1.05 6.65 5.89
N ASP A 44 1.21 7.97 5.71
CA ASP A 44 0.16 8.97 5.94
C ASP A 44 -1.07 8.67 5.07
N ILE A 45 -0.86 8.47 3.77
CA ILE A 45 -1.94 8.18 2.83
C ILE A 45 -2.67 6.90 3.21
N THR A 46 -1.95 5.86 3.63
CA THR A 46 -2.54 4.59 4.07
C THR A 46 -3.43 4.79 5.28
N LEU A 47 -2.99 5.56 6.28
CA LEU A 47 -3.78 5.87 7.47
C LEU A 47 -5.03 6.69 7.11
N ARG A 48 -4.89 7.73 6.29
CA ARG A 48 -6.01 8.56 5.83
C ARG A 48 -7.05 7.75 5.05
N LEU A 49 -6.60 6.85 4.18
CA LEU A 49 -7.49 5.92 3.48
C LEU A 49 -8.22 5.01 4.47
N TRP A 50 -7.52 4.46 5.47
CA TRP A 50 -8.13 3.61 6.48
C TRP A 50 -9.23 4.36 7.26
N GLN A 51 -8.98 5.60 7.68
CA GLN A 51 -9.97 6.44 8.37
C GLN A 51 -11.25 6.66 7.53
N VAL A 52 -11.12 6.76 6.21
CA VAL A 52 -12.25 6.96 5.28
C VAL A 52 -12.99 5.65 4.97
N LEU A 53 -12.25 4.55 4.80
CA LEU A 53 -12.78 3.27 4.30
C LEU A 53 -13.30 2.37 5.43
N LYS A 54 -12.64 2.37 6.60
CA LYS A 54 -13.00 1.48 7.70
C LYS A 54 -14.44 1.69 8.21
N PRO A 55 -14.93 2.91 8.46
CA PRO A 55 -16.32 3.12 8.86
C PRO A 55 -17.33 2.71 7.77
N ARG A 56 -16.95 2.84 6.49
CA ARG A 56 -17.81 2.46 5.36
C ARG A 56 -18.04 0.96 5.27
N LEU A 57 -17.11 0.13 5.78
CA LEU A 57 -17.34 -1.31 5.88
C LEU A 57 -18.52 -1.62 6.80
N ALA A 58 -18.62 -0.92 7.92
CA ALA A 58 -19.76 -1.06 8.84
C ALA A 58 -21.06 -0.59 8.19
N ALA A 59 -21.04 0.60 7.56
CA ALA A 59 -22.21 1.13 6.87
C ALA A 59 -22.73 0.22 5.74
N LYS A 60 -21.86 -0.61 5.15
CA LYS A 60 -22.21 -1.56 4.10
C LYS A 60 -22.45 -2.99 4.60
N GLY A 61 -22.37 -3.25 5.90
CA GLY A 61 -22.52 -4.60 6.47
C GLY A 61 -21.38 -5.57 6.11
N LEU A 62 -20.22 -5.07 5.65
CA LEU A 62 -19.09 -5.87 5.16
C LEU A 62 -18.04 -6.18 6.23
N VAL A 63 -18.24 -5.77 7.48
CA VAL A 63 -17.26 -5.95 8.56
C VAL A 63 -16.94 -7.42 8.78
N SER A 64 -17.95 -8.30 8.78
CA SER A 64 -17.73 -9.74 9.00
C SER A 64 -16.84 -10.36 7.93
N VAL A 65 -17.14 -10.09 6.65
CA VAL A 65 -16.33 -10.56 5.51
C VAL A 65 -14.89 -10.03 5.61
N TYR A 66 -14.73 -8.73 5.83
CA TYR A 66 -13.40 -8.13 5.93
C TYR A 66 -12.58 -8.70 7.10
N GLU A 67 -13.14 -8.76 8.30
CA GLU A 67 -12.41 -9.15 9.51
C GLU A 67 -12.20 -10.67 9.61
N ARG A 68 -13.13 -11.49 9.13
CA ARG A 68 -13.11 -12.94 9.33
C ARG A 68 -12.65 -13.74 8.12
N LEU A 69 -12.73 -13.16 6.92
CA LEU A 69 -12.30 -13.82 5.69
C LEU A 69 -11.07 -13.11 5.09
N GLU A 70 -11.19 -11.83 4.76
CA GLU A 70 -10.13 -11.13 4.00
C GLU A 70 -8.84 -10.92 4.81
N ARG A 71 -8.94 -10.35 6.03
CA ARG A 71 -7.74 -10.07 6.85
C ARG A 71 -6.95 -11.34 7.22
N PRO A 72 -7.57 -12.47 7.62
CA PRO A 72 -6.83 -13.70 7.89
C PRO A 72 -6.17 -14.35 6.67
N LEU A 73 -6.63 -14.04 5.44
CA LEU A 73 -6.04 -14.59 4.22
C LEU A 73 -4.68 -14.00 3.89
N VAL A 74 -4.38 -12.76 4.30
CA VAL A 74 -3.09 -12.10 4.03
C VAL A 74 -1.88 -12.97 4.39
N PRO A 75 -1.74 -13.49 5.62
CA PRO A 75 -0.62 -14.38 5.96
C PRO A 75 -0.68 -15.75 5.27
N VAL A 76 -1.86 -16.22 4.85
CA VAL A 76 -2.00 -17.49 4.10
C VAL A 76 -1.40 -17.34 2.71
N LEU A 77 -1.80 -16.29 1.99
CA LEU A 77 -1.30 -15.97 0.66
C LEU A 77 0.20 -15.70 0.68
N ALA A 78 0.68 -14.91 1.63
CA ALA A 78 2.12 -14.66 1.79
C ALA A 78 2.93 -15.96 1.94
N ARG A 79 2.43 -16.94 2.71
CA ARG A 79 3.10 -18.25 2.85
C ARG A 79 3.03 -19.08 1.57
N MET A 80 1.93 -19.02 0.83
CA MET A 80 1.80 -19.72 -0.44
C MET A 80 2.79 -19.16 -1.47
N GLU A 81 2.88 -17.84 -1.58
CA GLU A 81 3.82 -17.14 -2.46
C GLU A 81 5.28 -17.44 -2.10
N GLN A 82 5.63 -17.42 -0.80
CA GLN A 82 6.99 -17.74 -0.32
C GLN A 82 7.42 -19.18 -0.60
N ARG A 83 6.48 -20.13 -0.58
CA ARG A 83 6.78 -21.54 -0.88
C ARG A 83 7.00 -21.79 -2.37
N GLY A 84 6.39 -20.99 -3.23
CA GLY A 84 6.37 -21.22 -4.66
C GLY A 84 5.57 -22.47 -5.05
N ILE A 85 5.55 -22.76 -6.35
CA ILE A 85 5.04 -23.99 -6.92
C ILE A 85 6.24 -24.66 -7.60
N SER A 86 6.52 -25.92 -7.23
CA SER A 86 7.49 -26.75 -7.98
C SER A 86 6.88 -27.25 -9.27
#